data_AF-A0A1D1ZDH8-F1
#
_entry.id   AF-A0A1D1ZDH8-F1
#
_cell.length_a   1.000
_cell.length_b   1.000
_cell.length_c   1.000
_cell.angle_alpha   90.00
_cell.angle_beta   90.00
_cell.angle_gamma   90.00
#
_symmetry.space_group_name_H-M   'P 1'
#
loop_
_entity.id
_entity.type
_entity.pdbx_description
1 polymer ?
#
loop_
_entity_poly.entity_id
_entity_poly.type
_entity_poly.pdbx_seq_one_letter_code
_entity_poly.pdbx_strand_id
1 'polypeptide(L)'
;MWGEGTGIDASLLAAVDDAIHDGVDVLSLSLILTEGSWGSLQAVLNGITVVYGAGNDGPAPQTVANSAPWVITVAASTIDRSFPTAITLGNNRTLVGQAMYHGNLNKTEEFIDILHGSTCSDGTLNATIYGGTIVLCHTGSNPPMTQVGVALQSVLEAGGVGLIFAQYTTNVLPQFDTFPCIVVDSEIYRQILDYIATTDTPKVKLSATRTVTGNQVLSPRVAAFSSRGPSSVFSGILKPDIAAPGVGILAAVKDSYAFMDGTSMATPHVSGIVALLKCLHPTWSPATIKSAIVTTASVVDGYGAPIVAEGVPRKIADPF
;
A
#
# COMPACT_ATOMS: atom_id res chain seq x y z
N MET A 1 -14.64 -17.21 -10.69
CA MET A 1 -14.01 -16.17 -11.53
C MET A 1 -15.14 -15.34 -12.11
N TRP A 2 -15.50 -14.22 -11.47
CA TRP A 2 -16.55 -13.32 -11.95
C TRP A 2 -15.96 -11.90 -12.01
N GLY A 3 -16.07 -11.29 -13.19
CA GLY A 3 -15.75 -9.89 -13.44
C GLY A 3 -16.79 -8.98 -12.77
N GLU A 4 -16.32 -7.79 -12.37
CA GLU A 4 -16.96 -6.89 -11.39
C GLU A 4 -17.03 -7.43 -9.96
N GLY A 5 -15.86 -7.73 -9.37
CA GLY A 5 -15.38 -7.33 -8.03
C GLY A 5 -16.24 -7.40 -6.75
N THR A 6 -17.54 -7.71 -6.80
CA THR A 6 -18.42 -7.82 -5.65
C THR A 6 -19.00 -9.22 -5.66
N GLY A 7 -18.44 -10.10 -4.83
CA GLY A 7 -19.04 -11.39 -4.56
C GLY A 7 -20.44 -11.15 -4.02
N ILE A 8 -21.46 -11.60 -4.76
CA ILE A 8 -22.85 -11.62 -4.31
C ILE A 8 -22.85 -12.37 -2.98
N ASP A 9 -23.31 -11.75 -1.88
CA ASP A 9 -23.21 -12.28 -0.50
C ASP A 9 -23.58 -13.78 -0.40
N ALA A 10 -24.54 -14.23 -1.21
CA ALA A 10 -24.93 -15.64 -1.32
C ALA A 10 -23.83 -16.59 -1.82
N SER A 11 -23.05 -16.20 -2.84
CA SER A 11 -21.95 -17.03 -3.36
C SER A 11 -20.81 -17.17 -2.38
N LEU A 12 -20.53 -16.09 -1.63
CA LEU A 12 -19.54 -16.15 -0.58
C LEU A 12 -20.01 -17.00 0.59
N LEU A 13 -21.27 -16.84 1.00
CA LEU A 13 -21.84 -17.65 2.08
C LEU A 13 -21.82 -19.14 1.72
N ALA A 14 -22.16 -19.49 0.48
CA ALA A 14 -22.02 -20.85 -0.03
C ALA A 14 -20.56 -21.35 0.04
N ALA A 15 -19.59 -20.52 -0.37
CA ALA A 15 -18.17 -20.88 -0.28
C ALA A 15 -17.70 -21.08 1.18
N VAL A 16 -18.22 -20.29 2.13
CA VAL A 16 -17.93 -20.47 3.56
C VAL A 16 -18.58 -21.75 4.08
N ASP A 17 -19.81 -22.05 3.69
CA ASP A 17 -20.52 -23.29 4.06
C ASP A 17 -19.80 -24.53 3.55
N ASP A 18 -19.42 -24.54 2.26
CA ASP A 18 -18.62 -25.61 1.65
C ASP A 18 -17.27 -25.78 2.38
N ALA A 19 -16.58 -24.69 2.69
CA ALA A 19 -15.30 -24.75 3.40
C ALA A 19 -15.44 -25.30 4.84
N ILE A 20 -16.55 -24.99 5.52
CA ILE A 20 -16.87 -25.60 6.83
C ILE A 20 -17.08 -27.10 6.67
N HIS A 21 -17.85 -27.52 5.67
CA HIS A 21 -18.11 -28.92 5.39
C HIS A 21 -16.84 -29.70 5.01
N ASP A 22 -15.94 -29.07 4.25
CA ASP A 22 -14.64 -29.63 3.86
C ASP A 22 -13.65 -29.73 5.05
N GLY A 23 -13.97 -29.09 6.19
CA GLY A 23 -13.19 -29.20 7.41
C GLY A 23 -11.89 -28.40 7.38
N VAL A 24 -11.87 -27.21 6.76
CA VAL A 24 -10.68 -26.35 6.73
C VAL A 24 -10.32 -25.83 8.13
N ASP A 25 -9.03 -25.62 8.41
CA ASP A 25 -8.59 -25.08 9.72
C ASP A 25 -8.67 -23.55 9.83
N VAL A 26 -8.54 -22.85 8.69
CA VAL A 26 -8.47 -21.40 8.61
C VAL A 26 -9.17 -20.87 7.35
N LEU A 27 -9.92 -19.79 7.51
CA LEU A 27 -10.50 -19.02 6.41
C LEU A 27 -9.76 -17.69 6.26
N SER A 28 -9.07 -17.52 5.14
CA SER A 28 -8.33 -16.31 4.79
C SER A 28 -9.14 -15.46 3.81
N LEU A 29 -9.81 -14.43 4.32
CA LEU A 29 -10.80 -13.65 3.56
C LEU A 29 -10.37 -12.20 3.37
N SER A 30 -9.68 -11.96 2.25
CA SER A 30 -9.17 -10.63 1.85
C SER A 30 -10.24 -9.77 1.15
N LEU A 31 -11.46 -9.75 1.70
CA LEU A 31 -12.67 -9.13 1.15
C LEU A 31 -13.38 -8.29 2.21
N ILE A 32 -14.16 -7.30 1.80
CA ILE A 32 -15.04 -6.51 2.68
C ILE A 32 -16.47 -7.01 2.52
N LEU A 33 -17.11 -7.41 3.62
CA LEU A 33 -18.44 -8.01 3.59
C LEU A 33 -19.50 -7.08 4.13
N THR A 34 -20.60 -6.95 3.38
CA THR A 34 -21.84 -6.29 3.80
C THR A 34 -22.57 -7.11 4.86
N GLU A 35 -22.60 -8.44 4.73
CA GLU A 35 -23.13 -9.39 5.73
C GLU A 35 -22.05 -10.34 6.28
N GLY A 36 -21.02 -9.80 6.93
CA GLY A 36 -19.87 -10.57 7.41
C GLY A 36 -20.01 -11.32 8.74
N SER A 37 -21.17 -11.28 9.41
CA SER A 37 -21.31 -11.82 10.78
C SER A 37 -21.72 -13.30 10.83
N TRP A 38 -22.73 -13.74 10.09
CA TRP A 38 -23.31 -15.08 10.30
C TRP A 38 -22.44 -16.23 9.77
N GLY A 39 -21.92 -16.13 8.55
CA GLY A 39 -21.05 -17.16 7.98
C GLY A 39 -19.74 -17.31 8.79
N SER A 40 -19.13 -16.18 9.16
CA SER A 40 -17.92 -16.19 9.99
C SER A 40 -18.19 -16.69 11.42
N LEU A 41 -19.37 -16.43 11.98
CA LEU A 41 -19.78 -16.98 13.28
C LEU A 41 -19.90 -18.50 13.21
N GLN A 42 -20.55 -19.04 12.18
CA GLN A 42 -20.67 -20.49 12.01
C GLN A 42 -19.31 -21.18 11.81
N ALA A 43 -18.40 -20.58 11.04
CA ALA A 43 -17.04 -21.08 10.91
C ALA A 43 -16.32 -21.15 12.27
N VAL A 44 -16.40 -20.06 13.07
CA VAL A 44 -15.77 -20.03 14.40
C VAL A 44 -16.40 -21.03 15.36
N LEU A 45 -17.72 -21.23 15.32
CA LEU A 45 -18.41 -22.25 16.13
C LEU A 45 -17.96 -23.68 15.78
N ASN A 46 -17.55 -23.92 14.53
CA ASN A 46 -16.95 -25.17 14.08
C ASN A 46 -15.43 -25.26 14.32
N GLY A 47 -14.85 -24.33 15.09
CA GLY A 47 -13.43 -24.35 15.46
C GLY A 47 -12.48 -23.80 14.39
N ILE A 48 -13.02 -23.24 13.30
CA ILE A 48 -12.29 -22.66 12.18
C ILE A 48 -11.94 -21.21 12.48
N THR A 49 -10.67 -20.84 12.32
CA THR A 49 -10.26 -19.45 12.58
C THR A 49 -10.49 -18.60 11.32
N VAL A 50 -11.19 -17.48 11.48
CA VAL A 50 -11.49 -16.57 10.36
C VAL A 50 -10.63 -15.30 10.46
N VAL A 51 -9.92 -15.00 9.37
CA VAL A 51 -9.03 -13.84 9.24
C VAL A 51 -9.52 -12.94 8.11
N TYR A 52 -9.77 -11.67 8.43
CA TYR A 52 -10.24 -10.65 7.50
C TYR A 52 -9.27 -9.49 7.38
N GLY A 53 -9.28 -8.84 6.20
CA GLY A 53 -8.68 -7.52 6.04
C GLY A 53 -9.54 -6.43 6.68
N ALA A 54 -8.90 -5.42 7.28
CA ALA A 54 -9.60 -4.30 7.93
C ALA A 54 -10.29 -3.33 6.95
N GLY A 55 -9.87 -3.31 5.67
CA GLY A 55 -10.29 -2.31 4.69
C GLY A 55 -9.15 -1.36 4.31
N ASN A 56 -9.34 -0.64 3.19
CA ASN A 56 -8.33 0.24 2.60
C ASN A 56 -8.82 1.70 2.49
N ASP A 57 -9.73 2.11 3.38
CA ASP A 57 -10.40 3.42 3.37
C ASP A 57 -9.85 4.39 4.44
N GLY A 58 -8.71 4.06 5.05
CA GLY A 58 -7.99 4.95 5.95
C GLY A 58 -7.45 6.20 5.22
N PRO A 59 -6.86 7.17 5.97
CA PRO A 59 -6.48 7.09 7.38
C PRO A 59 -7.54 7.65 8.34
N ALA A 60 -8.72 8.04 7.84
CA ALA A 60 -9.78 8.61 8.67
C ALA A 60 -10.27 7.57 9.70
N PRO A 61 -10.66 8.00 10.92
CA PRO A 61 -11.30 7.13 11.90
C PRO A 61 -12.60 6.51 11.36
N GLN A 62 -13.06 5.42 11.99
CA GLN A 62 -14.35 4.77 11.70
C GLN A 62 -14.49 4.20 10.29
N THR A 63 -13.38 3.78 9.70
CA THR A 63 -13.32 3.20 8.34
C THR A 63 -13.15 1.69 8.36
N VAL A 64 -12.96 1.08 9.54
CA VAL A 64 -12.74 -0.37 9.69
C VAL A 64 -14.01 -1.17 9.38
N ALA A 65 -13.85 -2.16 8.51
CA ALA A 65 -14.85 -3.16 8.22
C ALA A 65 -14.51 -4.51 8.89
N ASN A 66 -15.32 -5.55 8.63
CA ASN A 66 -15.11 -6.92 9.13
C ASN A 66 -14.84 -6.95 10.65
N SER A 67 -15.60 -6.17 11.40
CA SER A 67 -15.30 -5.84 12.80
C SER A 67 -15.96 -6.78 13.81
N ALA A 68 -16.43 -7.96 13.37
CA ALA A 68 -17.05 -8.93 14.23
C ALA A 68 -16.10 -9.35 15.39
N PRO A 69 -16.61 -9.57 16.61
CA PRO A 69 -15.77 -9.91 17.77
C PRO A 69 -14.97 -11.21 17.62
N TRP A 70 -15.59 -12.21 16.99
CA TRP A 70 -15.08 -13.58 16.87
C TRP A 70 -14.05 -13.78 15.75
N VAL A 71 -13.80 -12.77 14.91
CA VAL A 71 -12.83 -12.84 13.81
C VAL A 71 -11.55 -12.08 14.14
N ILE A 72 -10.47 -12.38 13.40
CA ILE A 72 -9.23 -11.61 13.42
C ILE A 72 -9.27 -10.59 12.27
N THR A 73 -9.26 -9.30 12.60
CA THR A 73 -9.27 -8.20 11.64
C THR A 73 -7.87 -7.59 11.52
N VAL A 74 -7.31 -7.61 10.32
CA VAL A 74 -5.89 -7.32 10.07
C VAL A 74 -5.70 -5.98 9.37
N ALA A 75 -4.94 -5.09 9.99
CA ALA A 75 -4.42 -3.87 9.38
C ALA A 75 -3.17 -4.13 8.52
N ALA A 76 -2.91 -3.24 7.57
CA ALA A 76 -1.71 -3.29 6.74
C ALA A 76 -0.62 -2.40 7.31
N SER A 77 0.61 -2.92 7.26
CA SER A 77 1.82 -2.19 7.66
C SER A 77 2.94 -2.36 6.64
N THR A 78 3.90 -1.44 6.67
CA THR A 78 5.12 -1.49 5.88
C THR A 78 6.10 -2.54 6.40
N ILE A 79 6.99 -2.96 5.50
CA ILE A 79 8.17 -3.76 5.82
C ILE A 79 9.43 -2.90 5.70
N ASP A 80 10.57 -3.46 6.09
CA ASP A 80 11.90 -2.86 6.07
C ASP A 80 12.50 -2.79 4.64
N ARG A 81 11.66 -2.54 3.63
CA ARG A 81 12.05 -2.44 2.22
C ARG A 81 11.61 -1.11 1.60
N SER A 82 12.50 -0.52 0.82
CA SER A 82 12.20 0.67 0.01
C SER A 82 12.80 0.56 -1.39
N PHE A 83 12.33 1.43 -2.29
CA PHE A 83 12.72 1.45 -3.70
C PHE A 83 13.30 2.81 -4.12
N PRO A 84 14.44 3.23 -3.52
CA PRO A 84 15.05 4.51 -3.85
C PRO A 84 15.46 4.59 -5.31
N THR A 85 15.20 5.74 -5.92
CA THR A 85 15.53 6.05 -7.30
C THR A 85 16.21 7.41 -7.35
N ALA A 86 17.44 7.43 -7.85
CA ALA A 86 18.27 8.64 -7.88
C ALA A 86 17.89 9.53 -9.08
N ILE A 87 17.73 10.82 -8.80
CA ILE A 87 17.48 11.89 -9.77
C ILE A 87 18.74 12.76 -9.80
N THR A 88 19.52 12.71 -10.87
CA THR A 88 20.72 13.55 -11.03
C THR A 88 20.36 14.77 -11.86
N LEU A 89 20.51 15.96 -11.30
CA LEU A 89 20.30 17.23 -12.00
C LEU A 89 21.53 17.59 -12.85
N GLY A 90 21.34 18.40 -13.88
CA GLY A 90 22.43 18.87 -14.77
C GLY A 90 23.51 19.69 -14.05
N ASN A 91 23.22 20.25 -12.87
CA ASN A 91 24.21 20.89 -11.98
C ASN A 91 24.98 19.89 -11.09
N ASN A 92 24.91 18.59 -11.38
CA ASN A 92 25.56 17.50 -10.67
C ASN A 92 25.04 17.24 -9.24
N ARG A 93 23.95 17.88 -8.83
CA ARG A 93 23.28 17.58 -7.57
C ARG A 93 22.41 16.34 -7.73
N THR A 94 22.48 15.41 -6.78
CA THR A 94 21.68 14.18 -6.78
C THR A 94 20.63 14.25 -5.69
N LEU A 95 19.38 14.02 -6.08
CA LEU A 95 18.21 13.90 -5.20
C LEU A 95 17.70 12.46 -5.24
N VAL A 96 16.88 12.08 -4.26
CA VAL A 96 16.36 10.71 -4.16
C VAL A 96 14.84 10.76 -4.02
N GLY A 97 14.15 10.06 -4.92
CA GLY A 97 12.73 9.75 -4.80
C GLY A 97 12.51 8.25 -4.67
N GLN A 98 11.27 7.80 -4.85
CA GLN A 98 10.92 6.38 -4.89
C GLN A 98 10.17 6.04 -6.19
N ALA A 99 10.46 4.89 -6.79
CA ALA A 99 9.79 4.39 -7.99
C ALA A 99 9.85 2.86 -8.00
N MET A 100 9.05 2.20 -8.83
CA MET A 100 9.19 0.75 -9.10
C MET A 100 9.66 0.49 -10.53
N TYR A 101 10.47 1.39 -11.09
CA TYR A 101 10.89 1.32 -12.47
C TYR A 101 12.16 0.47 -12.63
N HIS A 102 12.00 -0.70 -13.26
CA HIS A 102 13.10 -1.61 -13.60
C HIS A 102 13.39 -1.66 -15.11
N GLY A 103 12.86 -0.69 -15.88
CA GLY A 103 13.02 -0.66 -17.33
C GLY A 103 14.47 -0.48 -17.80
N ASN A 104 14.64 -0.53 -19.13
CA ASN A 104 15.94 -0.72 -19.77
C ASN A 104 16.93 0.42 -19.46
N LEU A 105 17.84 0.14 -18.52
CA LEU A 105 18.95 0.95 -18.03
C LEU A 105 19.74 1.70 -19.11
N ASN A 106 19.77 1.16 -20.33
CA ASN A 106 20.53 1.73 -21.44
C ASN A 106 19.90 3.00 -22.04
N LYS A 107 18.63 3.33 -21.74
CA LYS A 107 17.97 4.56 -22.22
C LYS A 107 17.84 5.66 -21.15
N THR A 108 18.10 5.36 -19.88
CA THR A 108 17.90 6.31 -18.77
C THR A 108 19.21 6.86 -18.18
N GLU A 109 20.37 6.47 -18.72
CA GLU A 109 21.69 7.03 -18.38
C GLU A 109 22.00 8.36 -19.09
N GLU A 110 21.10 8.85 -19.94
CA GLU A 110 21.25 10.13 -20.63
C GLU A 110 20.53 11.27 -19.89
N PHE A 111 21.05 12.48 -20.04
CA PHE A 111 20.41 13.69 -19.54
C PHE A 111 19.30 14.12 -20.51
N ILE A 112 18.07 14.08 -20.03
CA ILE A 112 16.85 14.44 -20.77
C ILE A 112 16.34 15.78 -20.23
N ASP A 113 15.74 16.59 -21.10
CA ASP A 113 15.13 17.86 -20.71
C ASP A 113 14.00 17.64 -19.71
N ILE A 114 13.95 18.48 -18.66
CA ILE A 114 12.88 18.47 -17.66
C ILE A 114 12.02 19.72 -17.80
N LEU A 115 10.70 19.55 -17.82
CA LEU A 115 9.74 20.65 -17.89
C LEU A 115 8.77 20.60 -16.71
N HIS A 116 8.37 21.77 -16.22
CA HIS A 116 7.39 21.88 -15.14
C HIS A 116 5.95 21.87 -15.70
N GLY A 117 5.19 20.83 -15.35
CA GLY A 117 3.82 20.59 -15.82
C GLY A 117 2.71 20.92 -14.80
N SER A 118 3.02 21.63 -13.71
CA SER A 118 2.06 21.96 -12.64
C SER A 118 1.39 20.69 -12.07
N THR A 119 0.07 20.56 -12.13
CA THR A 119 -0.67 19.38 -11.66
C THR A 119 -0.73 18.23 -12.67
N CYS A 120 -0.36 18.46 -13.93
CA CYS A 120 -0.46 17.50 -15.02
C CYS A 120 -1.86 16.88 -15.15
N SER A 121 -2.88 17.73 -15.04
CA SER A 121 -4.27 17.33 -15.20
C SER A 121 -4.62 17.04 -16.66
N ASP A 122 -5.67 16.26 -16.89
CA ASP A 122 -6.09 15.86 -18.23
C ASP A 122 -6.22 17.06 -19.19
N GLY A 123 -5.61 16.94 -20.38
CA GLY A 123 -5.62 17.96 -21.42
C GLY A 123 -4.76 19.21 -21.14
N THR A 124 -3.98 19.25 -20.07
CA THR A 124 -3.12 20.42 -19.75
C THR A 124 -1.75 20.40 -20.42
N LEU A 125 -1.24 19.22 -20.77
CA LEU A 125 0.08 19.05 -21.38
C LEU A 125 0.00 19.03 -22.92
N ASN A 126 0.74 19.92 -23.57
CA ASN A 126 0.82 20.00 -25.03
C ASN A 126 1.88 19.03 -25.58
N ALA A 127 1.48 18.11 -26.46
CA ALA A 127 2.37 17.09 -27.03
C ALA A 127 3.60 17.67 -27.77
N THR A 128 3.47 18.85 -28.40
CA THR A 128 4.59 19.51 -29.11
C THR A 128 5.64 20.05 -28.14
N ILE A 129 5.25 20.38 -26.91
CA ILE A 129 6.14 20.96 -25.89
C ILE A 129 6.76 19.87 -25.01
N TYR A 130 5.94 18.91 -24.56
CA TYR A 130 6.35 17.90 -23.58
C TYR A 130 6.84 16.59 -24.20
N GLY A 131 6.64 16.39 -25.51
CA GLY A 131 7.10 15.20 -26.22
C GLY A 131 8.61 14.98 -26.06
N GLY A 132 9.01 13.80 -25.60
CA GLY A 132 10.42 13.46 -25.39
C GLY A 132 11.05 14.02 -24.11
N THR A 133 10.28 14.70 -23.26
CA THR A 133 10.78 15.33 -22.02
C THR A 133 10.38 14.54 -20.77
N ILE A 134 11.07 14.80 -19.66
CA ILE A 134 10.62 14.38 -18.33
C ILE A 134 9.77 15.50 -17.73
N VAL A 135 8.61 15.17 -17.19
CA VAL A 135 7.68 16.17 -16.66
C VAL A 135 7.70 16.17 -15.13
N LEU A 136 7.92 17.33 -14.53
CA LEU A 136 7.78 17.56 -13.10
C LEU A 136 6.34 18.00 -12.82
N CYS A 137 5.62 17.20 -12.03
CA CYS A 137 4.23 17.45 -11.66
C CYS A 137 4.09 17.44 -10.13
N HIS A 138 3.00 17.99 -9.59
CA HIS A 138 2.68 17.90 -8.17
C HIS A 138 1.18 17.63 -7.93
N THR A 139 0.86 17.01 -6.79
CA THR A 139 -0.52 16.89 -6.32
C THR A 139 -1.07 18.23 -5.83
N GLY A 140 -2.38 18.43 -5.95
CA GLY A 140 -3.09 19.58 -5.39
C GLY A 140 -3.23 19.53 -3.86
N SER A 141 -3.97 20.49 -3.29
CA SER A 141 -4.00 20.80 -1.85
C SER A 141 -4.69 19.78 -0.92
N ASN A 142 -5.20 18.64 -1.41
CA ASN A 142 -6.09 17.75 -0.66
C ASN A 142 -5.39 16.41 -0.29
N PRO A 143 -4.55 16.36 0.75
CA PRO A 143 -4.01 15.10 1.23
C PRO A 143 -5.13 14.23 1.82
N PRO A 144 -5.04 12.88 1.75
CA PRO A 144 -3.96 12.08 1.18
C PRO A 144 -4.22 11.63 -0.28
N MET A 145 -5.17 12.25 -1.00
CA MET A 145 -5.51 11.85 -2.37
C MET A 145 -4.32 12.03 -3.32
N THR A 146 -3.88 10.94 -3.96
CA THR A 146 -2.80 10.96 -4.96
C THR A 146 -3.39 10.84 -6.37
N GLN A 147 -3.18 11.86 -7.21
CA GLN A 147 -3.61 11.84 -8.62
C GLN A 147 -2.49 11.38 -9.57
N VAL A 148 -1.51 10.64 -9.06
CA VAL A 148 -0.35 10.20 -9.84
C VAL A 148 -0.75 9.41 -11.10
N GLY A 149 -1.85 8.64 -11.06
CA GLY A 149 -2.36 7.93 -12.23
C GLY A 149 -2.89 8.84 -13.33
N VAL A 150 -3.61 9.92 -12.96
CA VAL A 150 -4.09 10.94 -13.91
C VAL A 150 -2.91 11.69 -14.52
N ALA A 151 -1.96 12.12 -13.69
CA ALA A 151 -0.76 12.79 -14.15
C ALA A 151 0.08 11.89 -15.08
N LEU A 152 0.23 10.61 -14.74
CA LEU A 152 0.92 9.64 -15.59
C LEU A 152 0.23 9.52 -16.96
N GLN A 153 -1.09 9.37 -16.99
CA GLN A 153 -1.85 9.27 -18.23
C GLN A 153 -1.67 10.53 -19.09
N SER A 154 -1.78 11.72 -18.50
CA SER A 154 -1.57 12.98 -19.24
C SER A 154 -0.16 13.11 -19.80
N VAL A 155 0.87 12.67 -19.06
CA VAL A 155 2.26 12.68 -19.53
C VAL A 155 2.47 11.69 -20.69
N LEU A 156 1.88 10.49 -20.60
CA LEU A 156 1.92 9.49 -21.68
C LEU A 156 1.26 10.02 -22.96
N GLU A 157 0.10 10.67 -22.85
CA GLU A 157 -0.62 11.25 -23.98
C GLU A 157 0.15 12.41 -24.64
N ALA A 158 0.86 13.20 -23.85
CA ALA A 158 1.74 14.26 -24.36
C ALA A 158 3.07 13.73 -24.93
N GLY A 159 3.32 12.42 -24.88
CA GLY A 159 4.55 11.79 -25.38
C GLY A 159 5.78 12.03 -24.49
N GLY A 160 5.56 12.35 -23.21
CA GLY A 160 6.63 12.45 -22.22
C GLY A 160 7.28 11.09 -21.96
N VAL A 161 8.57 11.10 -21.60
CA VAL A 161 9.38 9.88 -21.41
C VAL A 161 9.65 9.55 -19.94
N GLY A 162 9.22 10.41 -19.02
CA GLY A 162 9.28 10.17 -17.59
C GLY A 162 8.45 11.19 -16.80
N LEU A 163 8.10 10.82 -15.57
CA LEU A 163 7.32 11.62 -14.63
C LEU A 163 8.05 11.68 -13.30
N ILE A 164 8.28 12.90 -12.79
CA ILE A 164 8.61 13.15 -11.39
C ILE A 164 7.36 13.76 -10.75
N PHE A 165 6.72 13.02 -9.85
CA PHE A 165 5.45 13.42 -9.24
C PHE A 165 5.65 13.74 -7.76
N ALA A 166 5.42 14.99 -7.38
CA ALA A 166 5.47 15.43 -6.01
C ALA A 166 4.14 15.17 -5.31
N GLN A 167 4.18 14.45 -4.19
CA GLN A 167 2.98 14.20 -3.38
C GLN A 167 3.30 14.27 -1.90
N TYR A 168 2.24 14.23 -1.09
CA TYR A 168 2.40 14.08 0.35
C TYR A 168 3.12 12.77 0.66
N THR A 169 4.03 12.77 1.64
CA THR A 169 4.78 11.56 1.99
C THR A 169 3.82 10.51 2.53
N THR A 170 3.47 9.53 1.70
CA THR A 170 2.74 8.33 2.09
C THR A 170 3.69 7.14 2.05
N ASN A 171 3.28 6.05 2.70
CA ASN A 171 3.97 4.76 2.57
C ASN A 171 3.38 3.91 1.44
N VAL A 172 2.79 4.52 0.42
CA VAL A 172 2.23 3.84 -0.75
C VAL A 172 3.02 4.26 -1.96
N LEU A 173 3.59 3.28 -2.67
CA LEU A 173 4.37 3.52 -3.86
C LEU A 173 3.58 3.10 -5.10
N PRO A 174 3.40 3.97 -6.10
CA PRO A 174 2.75 3.59 -7.35
C PRO A 174 3.54 2.49 -8.06
N GLN A 175 2.84 1.41 -8.44
CA GLN A 175 3.42 0.19 -8.98
C GLN A 175 3.57 0.29 -10.51
N PHE A 176 4.33 1.28 -10.98
CA PHE A 176 4.64 1.46 -12.40
C PHE A 176 6.04 0.91 -12.70
N ASP A 177 6.10 -0.20 -13.43
CA ASP A 177 7.34 -0.90 -13.79
C ASP A 177 7.83 -0.61 -15.21
N THR A 178 6.90 -0.27 -16.10
CA THR A 178 7.14 -0.03 -17.53
C THR A 178 7.48 1.42 -17.88
N PHE A 179 7.08 2.39 -17.05
CA PHE A 179 7.31 3.82 -17.27
C PHE A 179 8.04 4.47 -16.08
N PRO A 180 9.07 5.32 -16.31
CA PRO A 180 9.75 6.01 -15.22
C PRO A 180 8.80 6.99 -14.51
N CYS A 181 8.28 6.59 -13.36
CA CYS A 181 7.45 7.43 -12.50
C CYS A 181 8.06 7.50 -11.11
N ILE A 182 8.76 8.59 -10.81
CA ILE A 182 9.45 8.81 -9.54
C ILE A 182 8.61 9.73 -8.66
N VAL A 183 8.25 9.23 -7.50
CA VAL A 183 7.51 9.99 -6.49
C VAL A 183 8.50 10.66 -5.54
N VAL A 184 8.26 11.94 -5.27
CA VAL A 184 9.08 12.78 -4.38
C VAL A 184 8.21 13.53 -3.38
N ASP A 185 8.82 14.00 -2.29
CA ASP A 185 8.15 14.91 -1.36
C ASP A 185 8.21 16.37 -1.84
N SER A 186 7.54 17.26 -1.09
CA SER A 186 7.46 18.69 -1.43
C SER A 186 8.77 19.45 -1.28
N GLU A 187 9.74 18.94 -0.51
CA GLU A 187 11.05 19.56 -0.33
C GLU A 187 11.91 19.29 -1.57
N ILE A 188 11.99 18.02 -1.97
CA ILE A 188 12.68 17.59 -3.19
C ILE A 188 12.05 18.26 -4.41
N TYR A 189 10.73 18.33 -4.49
CA TYR A 189 10.02 19.07 -5.55
C TYR A 189 10.48 20.53 -5.68
N ARG A 190 10.55 21.25 -4.55
CA ARG A 190 11.00 22.66 -4.55
C ARG A 190 12.44 22.79 -5.01
N GLN A 191 13.33 21.90 -4.58
CA GLN A 191 14.72 21.90 -5.04
C GLN A 191 14.83 21.70 -6.56
N ILE A 192 14.00 20.84 -7.16
CA ILE A 192 13.96 20.65 -8.62
C ILE A 192 13.36 21.89 -9.31
N LEU A 193 12.30 22.48 -8.76
CA LEU A 193 11.67 23.67 -9.32
C LEU A 193 12.62 24.88 -9.33
N ASP A 194 13.37 25.10 -8.24
CA ASP A 194 14.40 26.15 -8.17
C ASP A 194 15.53 25.91 -9.18
N TYR A 195 15.90 24.65 -9.41
CA TYR A 195 16.86 24.29 -10.45
C TYR A 195 16.34 24.60 -11.86
N ILE A 196 15.08 24.27 -12.16
CA ILE A 196 14.43 24.58 -13.44
C ILE A 196 14.42 26.10 -13.68
N ALA A 197 14.18 26.91 -12.64
CA ALA A 197 14.14 28.36 -12.75
C ALA A 197 15.51 29.04 -12.93
N THR A 198 16.61 28.34 -12.66
CA THR A 198 17.98 28.90 -12.67
C THR A 198 18.79 28.53 -13.91
N THR A 199 18.23 27.72 -14.81
CA THR A 199 18.94 27.19 -16.00
C THR A 199 18.04 27.28 -17.23
N ASP A 200 18.56 27.79 -18.35
CA ASP A 200 17.78 27.92 -19.61
C ASP A 200 17.45 26.58 -20.27
N THR A 201 18.26 25.55 -20.01
CA THR A 201 18.12 24.19 -20.55
C THR A 201 18.24 23.15 -19.43
N PRO A 202 17.23 23.07 -18.53
CA PRO A 202 17.29 22.18 -17.40
C PRO A 202 17.18 20.73 -17.86
N LYS A 203 18.17 19.91 -17.47
CA LYS A 203 18.21 18.48 -17.75
C LYS A 203 18.29 17.64 -16.48
N VAL A 204 17.79 16.42 -16.53
CA VAL A 204 17.90 15.42 -15.46
C VAL A 204 18.21 14.04 -16.02
N LYS A 205 18.88 13.23 -15.21
CA LYS A 205 19.12 11.81 -15.45
C LYS A 205 18.42 10.98 -14.38
N LEU A 206 17.65 9.98 -14.80
CA LEU A 206 16.93 9.08 -13.90
C LEU A 206 17.65 7.74 -13.83
N SER A 207 18.15 7.38 -12.65
CA SER A 207 18.76 6.06 -12.47
C SER A 207 17.68 4.98 -12.39
N ALA A 208 18.01 3.71 -12.66
CA ALA A 208 17.08 2.63 -12.32
C ALA A 208 16.86 2.54 -10.82
N THR A 209 15.67 2.10 -10.45
CA THR A 209 15.30 1.81 -9.08
C THR A 209 16.22 0.74 -8.49
N ARG A 210 16.65 0.96 -7.25
CA ARG A 210 17.35 -0.05 -6.45
C ARG A 210 16.43 -0.51 -5.32
N THR A 211 16.55 -1.77 -4.92
CA THR A 211 15.92 -2.26 -3.70
C THR A 211 16.87 -2.09 -2.52
N VAL A 212 16.41 -1.45 -1.45
CA VAL A 212 17.13 -1.35 -0.17
C VAL A 212 16.31 -2.06 0.90
N THR A 213 16.97 -2.85 1.75
CA THR A 213 16.33 -3.63 2.82
C THR A 213 17.07 -3.48 4.15
N GLY A 214 16.38 -3.75 5.26
CA GLY A 214 16.94 -3.82 6.60
C GLY A 214 16.98 -2.48 7.33
N ASN A 215 17.95 -2.32 8.23
CA ASN A 215 18.07 -1.24 9.23
C ASN A 215 18.32 0.17 8.67
N GLN A 216 18.12 0.39 7.38
CA GLN A 216 18.11 1.72 6.76
C GLN A 216 16.68 2.20 6.45
N VAL A 217 15.69 1.30 6.56
CA VAL A 217 14.28 1.58 6.30
C VAL A 217 13.53 1.55 7.63
N LEU A 218 12.77 2.60 7.91
CA LEU A 218 11.97 2.70 9.13
C LEU A 218 10.69 1.86 8.96
N SER A 219 10.56 0.79 9.75
CA SER A 219 9.43 -0.15 9.69
C SER A 219 9.23 -0.92 11.01
N PRO A 220 8.03 -1.47 11.25
CA PRO A 220 6.81 -1.26 10.47
C PRO A 220 6.16 0.10 10.76
N ARG A 221 5.38 0.57 9.79
CA ARG A 221 4.45 1.70 9.95
C ARG A 221 3.09 1.29 9.44
N VAL A 222 2.02 1.68 10.11
CA VAL A 222 0.68 1.37 9.62
C VAL A 222 0.42 2.15 8.32
N ALA A 223 -0.05 1.44 7.29
CA ALA A 223 -0.25 1.95 5.93
C ALA A 223 -1.29 3.07 5.90
N ALA A 224 -1.07 4.16 5.16
CA ALA A 224 -2.01 5.30 5.12
C ALA A 224 -3.44 4.87 4.73
N PHE A 225 -3.57 3.95 3.77
CA PHE A 225 -4.86 3.41 3.33
C PHE A 225 -5.50 2.47 4.33
N SER A 226 -4.75 1.86 5.26
CA SER A 226 -5.33 0.82 6.11
C SER A 226 -6.48 1.43 6.94
N SER A 227 -7.63 0.77 6.98
CA SER A 227 -8.78 1.30 7.71
C SER A 227 -8.56 1.36 9.23
N ARG A 228 -9.32 2.23 9.91
CA ARG A 228 -9.18 2.57 11.34
C ARG A 228 -10.46 2.36 12.13
N GLY A 229 -10.29 2.02 13.40
CA GLY A 229 -11.38 2.00 14.37
C GLY A 229 -11.88 3.41 14.74
N PRO A 230 -12.88 3.48 15.63
CA PRO A 230 -13.65 2.34 16.15
C PRO A 230 -14.58 1.74 15.09
N SER A 231 -15.04 0.52 15.32
CA SER A 231 -16.11 -0.06 14.49
C SER A 231 -17.42 0.72 14.66
N SER A 232 -18.12 0.98 13.56
CA SER A 232 -19.47 1.54 13.56
C SER A 232 -20.54 0.55 14.03
N VAL A 233 -20.26 -0.76 13.97
CA VAL A 233 -21.19 -1.85 14.30
C VAL A 233 -20.94 -2.39 15.72
N PHE A 234 -19.67 -2.55 16.09
CA PHE A 234 -19.24 -3.12 17.37
C PHE A 234 -18.31 -2.15 18.11
N SER A 235 -18.83 -0.98 18.47
CA SER A 235 -18.04 0.12 19.07
C SER A 235 -17.41 -0.21 20.42
N GLY A 236 -17.96 -1.19 21.15
CA GLY A 236 -17.42 -1.64 22.44
C GLY A 236 -16.17 -2.53 22.36
N ILE A 237 -15.76 -2.93 21.15
CA ILE A 237 -14.60 -3.82 20.94
C ILE A 237 -13.63 -3.13 19.99
N LEU A 238 -12.38 -3.03 20.44
CA LEU A 238 -11.31 -2.39 19.68
C LEU A 238 -11.02 -3.18 18.40
N LYS A 239 -10.86 -2.45 17.30
CA LYS A 239 -10.49 -2.95 15.98
C LYS A 239 -9.61 -1.92 15.28
N PRO A 240 -8.68 -2.32 14.40
CA PRO A 240 -8.32 -3.70 14.04
C PRO A 240 -7.63 -4.47 15.18
N ASP A 241 -7.55 -5.80 15.10
CA ASP A 241 -6.96 -6.63 16.17
C ASP A 241 -5.43 -6.67 16.10
N ILE A 242 -4.86 -6.65 14.89
CA ILE A 242 -3.43 -6.81 14.64
C ILE A 242 -3.04 -6.12 13.33
N ALA A 243 -1.78 -5.70 13.18
CA ALA A 243 -1.22 -5.25 11.90
C ALA A 243 -0.21 -6.29 11.38
N ALA A 244 -0.16 -6.46 10.06
CA ALA A 244 0.79 -7.35 9.39
C ALA A 244 1.32 -6.72 8.09
N PRO A 245 2.39 -7.28 7.47
CA PRO A 245 2.93 -6.80 6.20
C PRO A 245 1.87 -6.75 5.09
N GLY A 246 1.57 -5.55 4.60
CA GLY A 246 0.55 -5.33 3.57
C GLY A 246 0.89 -4.23 2.57
N VAL A 247 2.11 -3.71 2.60
CA VAL A 247 2.58 -2.68 1.68
C VAL A 247 3.73 -3.23 0.82
N GLY A 248 3.60 -3.09 -0.49
CA GLY A 248 4.58 -3.47 -1.49
C GLY A 248 4.92 -4.95 -1.37
N ILE A 249 3.94 -5.83 -1.21
CA ILE A 249 4.14 -7.28 -1.05
C ILE A 249 4.22 -7.94 -2.42
N LEU A 250 5.28 -8.71 -2.67
CA LEU A 250 5.45 -9.47 -3.91
C LEU A 250 4.71 -10.80 -3.79
N ALA A 251 3.74 -11.06 -4.67
CA ALA A 251 2.99 -12.31 -4.70
C ALA A 251 2.73 -12.78 -6.12
N ALA A 252 2.37 -14.06 -6.28
CA ALA A 252 2.02 -14.62 -7.58
C ALA A 252 0.70 -14.04 -8.09
N VAL A 253 0.67 -13.69 -9.38
CA VAL A 253 -0.52 -13.27 -10.12
C VAL A 253 -0.58 -14.09 -11.40
N LYS A 254 -1.43 -15.13 -11.40
CA LYS A 254 -1.48 -16.13 -12.48
C LYS A 254 -0.08 -16.76 -12.70
N ASP A 255 0.51 -16.52 -13.86
CA ASP A 255 1.81 -17.07 -14.27
C ASP A 255 3.00 -16.09 -14.03
N SER A 256 2.77 -14.98 -13.31
CA SER A 256 3.81 -13.98 -13.01
C SER A 256 3.80 -13.58 -11.52
N TYR A 257 4.62 -12.59 -11.16
CA TYR A 257 4.64 -11.97 -9.84
C TYR A 257 4.39 -10.48 -9.96
N ALA A 258 3.66 -9.93 -9.01
CA ALA A 258 3.43 -8.49 -8.91
C ALA A 258 3.56 -8.03 -7.46
N PHE A 259 4.01 -6.79 -7.29
CA PHE A 259 3.88 -6.10 -6.02
C PHE A 259 2.43 -5.66 -5.86
N MET A 260 1.87 -5.76 -4.65
CA MET A 260 0.52 -5.31 -4.33
C MET A 260 0.50 -4.68 -2.93
N ASP A 261 -0.43 -3.75 -2.75
CA ASP A 261 -0.72 -3.07 -1.48
C ASP A 261 -2.14 -3.42 -1.03
N GLY A 262 -2.34 -3.59 0.27
CA GLY A 262 -3.67 -3.73 0.84
C GLY A 262 -3.69 -4.50 2.15
N THR A 263 -4.75 -4.27 2.94
CA THR A 263 -5.11 -5.20 4.02
C THR A 263 -5.35 -6.61 3.48
N SER A 264 -5.77 -6.73 2.21
CA SER A 264 -5.83 -7.99 1.46
C SER A 264 -4.51 -8.76 1.39
N MET A 265 -3.36 -8.08 1.42
CA MET A 265 -2.02 -8.70 1.44
C MET A 265 -1.57 -9.00 2.88
N ALA A 266 -2.05 -8.23 3.85
CA ALA A 266 -1.77 -8.46 5.28
C ALA A 266 -2.54 -9.68 5.83
N THR A 267 -3.79 -9.88 5.42
CA THR A 267 -4.64 -11.02 5.81
C THR A 267 -3.96 -12.38 5.67
N PRO A 268 -3.43 -12.78 4.49
CA PRO A 268 -2.83 -14.11 4.33
C PRO A 268 -1.56 -14.32 5.16
N HIS A 269 -0.82 -13.26 5.54
CA HIS A 269 0.30 -13.40 6.46
C HIS A 269 -0.17 -13.89 7.84
N VAL A 270 -1.25 -13.29 8.36
CA VAL A 270 -1.84 -13.70 9.64
C VAL A 270 -2.50 -15.07 9.51
N SER A 271 -3.16 -15.37 8.40
CA SER A 271 -3.71 -16.71 8.12
C SER A 271 -2.63 -17.79 8.13
N GLY A 272 -1.45 -17.51 7.58
CA GLY A 272 -0.30 -18.42 7.65
C GLY A 272 0.16 -18.67 9.09
N ILE A 273 0.23 -17.63 9.92
CA ILE A 273 0.56 -17.75 11.35
C ILE A 273 -0.50 -18.58 12.08
N VAL A 274 -1.78 -18.36 11.80
CA VAL A 274 -2.90 -19.13 12.35
C VAL A 274 -2.75 -20.62 11.99
N ALA A 275 -2.46 -20.94 10.73
CA ALA A 275 -2.24 -22.32 10.29
C ALA A 275 -1.08 -22.99 11.03
N LEU A 276 0.06 -22.29 11.18
CA LEU A 276 1.21 -22.79 11.93
C LEU A 276 0.88 -23.03 13.41
N LEU A 277 0.15 -22.11 14.04
CA LEU A 277 -0.32 -22.27 15.42
C LEU A 277 -1.28 -23.45 15.56
N LYS A 278 -2.17 -23.68 14.58
CA LYS A 278 -3.03 -24.87 14.55
C LYS A 278 -2.24 -26.16 14.41
N CYS A 279 -1.19 -26.20 13.60
CA CYS A 279 -0.32 -27.38 13.52
C CYS A 279 0.37 -27.70 14.86
N LEU A 280 0.84 -26.67 15.58
CA LEU A 280 1.51 -26.83 16.87
C LEU A 280 0.54 -27.06 18.04
N HIS A 281 -0.67 -26.52 17.93
CA HIS A 281 -1.70 -26.58 18.95
C HIS A 281 -3.07 -26.94 18.35
N PRO A 282 -3.27 -28.20 17.90
CA PRO A 282 -4.48 -28.59 17.17
C PRO A 282 -5.79 -28.38 17.94
N THR A 283 -5.73 -28.40 19.27
CA THR A 283 -6.89 -28.26 20.16
C THR A 283 -7.21 -26.81 20.54
N TRP A 284 -6.40 -25.83 20.12
CA TRP A 284 -6.67 -24.43 20.46
C TRP A 284 -7.92 -23.92 19.75
N SER A 285 -8.78 -23.22 20.49
CA SER A 285 -9.94 -22.55 19.90
C SER A 285 -9.52 -21.37 19.03
N PRO A 286 -10.36 -20.90 18.08
CA PRO A 286 -10.11 -19.65 17.35
C PRO A 286 -9.83 -18.46 18.27
N ALA A 287 -10.53 -18.36 19.40
CA ALA A 287 -10.31 -17.30 20.38
C ALA A 287 -8.94 -17.41 21.07
N THR A 288 -8.48 -18.63 21.38
CA THR A 288 -7.14 -18.87 21.94
C THR A 288 -6.06 -18.45 20.96
N ILE A 289 -6.21 -18.79 19.67
CA ILE A 289 -5.26 -18.39 18.62
C ILE A 289 -5.24 -16.87 18.46
N LYS A 290 -6.41 -16.23 18.37
CA LYS A 290 -6.53 -14.77 18.33
C LYS A 290 -5.83 -14.14 19.53
N SER A 291 -6.07 -14.65 20.73
CA SER A 291 -5.44 -14.16 21.96
C SER A 291 -3.91 -14.29 21.91
N ALA A 292 -3.38 -15.44 21.50
CA ALA A 292 -1.94 -15.65 21.35
C ALA A 292 -1.33 -14.60 20.40
N ILE A 293 -1.89 -14.46 19.19
CA ILE A 293 -1.38 -13.51 18.18
C ILE A 293 -1.41 -12.06 18.68
N VAL A 294 -2.52 -11.63 19.27
CA VAL A 294 -2.69 -10.22 19.69
C VAL A 294 -1.83 -9.90 20.92
N THR A 295 -1.76 -10.79 21.90
CA THR A 295 -1.02 -10.53 23.15
C THR A 295 0.49 -10.64 23.02
N THR A 296 0.99 -11.29 21.96
CA THR A 296 2.42 -11.36 21.65
C THR A 296 2.85 -10.40 20.54
N ALA A 297 1.95 -9.53 20.08
CA ALA A 297 2.26 -8.54 19.05
C ALA A 297 3.28 -7.51 19.53
N SER A 298 4.18 -7.07 18.64
CA SER A 298 5.06 -5.94 18.93
C SER A 298 4.31 -4.62 18.81
N VAL A 299 4.53 -3.73 19.77
CA VAL A 299 4.07 -2.33 19.72
C VAL A 299 5.19 -1.35 19.40
N VAL A 300 6.41 -1.86 19.21
CA VAL A 300 7.60 -1.09 18.86
C VAL A 300 8.15 -1.52 17.49
N ASP A 301 8.83 -0.59 16.84
CA ASP A 301 9.48 -0.79 15.55
C ASP A 301 10.84 -1.51 15.68
N GLY A 302 11.53 -1.71 14.56
CA GLY A 302 12.86 -2.35 14.52
C GLY A 302 13.95 -1.63 15.33
N TYR A 303 13.69 -0.42 15.84
CA TYR A 303 14.62 0.39 16.64
C TYR A 303 14.13 0.57 18.08
N GLY A 304 13.03 -0.09 18.47
CA GLY A 304 12.46 0.00 19.81
C GLY A 304 11.61 1.26 20.05
N ALA A 305 11.33 2.06 19.02
CA ALA A 305 10.43 3.20 19.12
C ALA A 305 8.97 2.76 18.93
N PRO A 306 7.97 3.46 19.50
CA PRO A 306 6.57 3.14 19.23
C PRO A 306 6.24 3.12 17.74
N ILE A 307 5.54 2.09 17.27
CA ILE A 307 5.07 2.02 15.88
C ILE A 307 4.18 3.24 15.60
N VAL A 308 4.32 3.81 14.41
CA VAL A 308 3.53 4.96 13.97
C VAL A 308 2.52 4.58 12.90
N ALA A 309 1.42 5.31 12.83
CA ALA A 309 0.44 5.24 11.75
C ALA A 309 0.62 6.44 10.80
N GLU A 310 0.69 6.16 9.50
CA GLU A 310 0.63 7.21 8.48
C GLU A 310 -0.78 7.84 8.46
N GLY A 311 -0.81 9.16 8.43
CA GLY A 311 -2.01 9.99 8.53
C GLY A 311 -1.65 11.48 8.50
N VAL A 312 -2.67 12.34 8.57
CA VAL A 312 -2.48 13.81 8.56
C VAL A 312 -3.17 14.41 9.80
N PRO A 313 -2.43 14.69 10.90
CA PRO A 313 -1.00 14.42 11.12
C PRO A 313 -0.70 12.93 11.40
N ARG A 314 0.58 12.55 11.30
CA ARG A 314 1.06 11.24 11.79
C ARG A 314 0.87 11.13 13.29
N LYS A 315 0.58 9.92 13.76
CA LYS A 315 0.42 9.61 15.19
C LYS A 315 1.05 8.28 15.55
N ILE A 316 1.18 8.02 16.85
CA ILE A 316 1.49 6.68 17.36
C ILE A 316 0.36 5.74 16.90
N ALA A 317 0.74 4.53 16.47
CA ALA A 317 -0.22 3.52 16.06
C ALA A 317 -1.04 3.07 17.26
N ASP A 318 -2.35 3.22 17.14
CA ASP A 318 -3.37 2.73 18.06
C ASP A 318 -4.49 2.08 17.23
N PRO A 319 -5.54 1.52 17.85
CA PRO A 319 -6.66 0.97 17.09
C PRO A 319 -7.46 2.01 16.27
N PHE A 320 -7.21 3.31 16.41
CA PHE A 320 -8.02 4.40 15.85
C PHE A 320 -7.35 5.10 14.66
#